data_AF-A0A9Q5CMS0-F1
#
_entry.id   AF-A0A9Q5CMS0-F1
#
_cell.length_a   1.000
_cell.length_b   1.000
_cell.length_c   1.000
_cell.angle_alpha   90.00
_cell.angle_beta   90.00
_cell.angle_gamma   90.00
#
_symmetry.space_group_name_H-M   'P 1'
#
loop_
_entity.id
_entity.type
_entity.pdbx_description
1 polymer ?
#
loop_
_entity_poly.entity_id
_entity_poly.type
_entity_poly.pdbx_seq_one_letter_code
_entity_poly.pdbx_strand_id
1 'polypeptide(L)'
;MDSKKLLSLIKREEGIKLDFKLKLELFCETGKKELTKDICAIANSSGGRGYIIVGVEDKTKNIIGIQENDMFKEEQIQQIITTRCEPPIPIEVDFVEIKNKKIGVISIYDGGQKPYQVRDNGAFYIRRGSTTDVMRKQELIVLFEENLSLTIETCPLIKSSIDILNMELVNRYFSKKGIEINEENKRFLLLSAGIAFEHKEGAPLKCTYGGLLVFSDKNYIYIPNNMIKIINKLEKNNGELHIIQGNLLSMIDNAEEKIKEILPKNYPMQAIIEAIKNAVLYREYFDLNKIIEIIIDRNKIIISSPGEFIDENVKGQRTNYNKRNIWLYEKLISLDEKRRFLNSGRGFTIIKNSFKGKGRVKFINSRAEHSFKVILPSIEIK
;
A
#
# COMPACT_ATOMS: atom_id res chain seq x y z
N MET A 1 -4.79 -13.59 -28.42
CA MET A 1 -4.23 -14.79 -27.74
C MET A 1 -3.69 -15.81 -28.77
N ASP A 2 -2.62 -16.57 -28.51
CA ASP A 2 -2.12 -17.63 -29.43
C ASP A 2 -2.48 -19.05 -28.92
N SER A 3 -2.71 -19.97 -29.85
CA SER A 3 -3.04 -21.40 -29.68
C SER A 3 -2.13 -22.14 -28.70
N LYS A 4 -0.80 -21.94 -28.79
CA LYS A 4 0.18 -22.56 -27.87
C LYS A 4 0.00 -22.09 -26.44
N LYS A 5 -0.24 -20.78 -26.26
CA LYS A 5 -0.46 -20.17 -24.94
C LYS A 5 -1.78 -20.64 -24.33
N LEU A 6 -2.84 -20.75 -25.15
CA LEU A 6 -4.13 -21.28 -24.73
C LEU A 6 -4.04 -22.73 -24.24
N LEU A 7 -3.34 -23.61 -24.98
CA LEU A 7 -3.09 -24.99 -24.55
C LEU A 7 -2.32 -25.07 -23.23
N SER A 8 -1.37 -24.16 -23.01
CA SER A 8 -0.67 -24.03 -21.72
C SER A 8 -1.62 -23.64 -20.58
N LEU A 9 -2.57 -22.73 -20.84
CA LEU A 9 -3.55 -22.30 -19.84
C LEU A 9 -4.54 -23.42 -19.51
N ILE A 10 -5.03 -24.16 -20.51
CA ILE A 10 -5.95 -25.30 -20.31
C ILE A 10 -5.32 -26.40 -19.45
N LYS A 11 -3.99 -26.57 -19.46
CA LYS A 11 -3.31 -27.54 -18.57
C LYS A 11 -3.32 -27.13 -17.10
N ARG A 12 -3.47 -25.83 -16.80
CA ARG A 12 -3.47 -25.32 -15.41
C ARG A 12 -4.81 -25.59 -14.74
N GLU A 13 -4.83 -25.53 -13.43
CA GLU A 13 -6.07 -25.55 -12.66
C GLU A 13 -6.66 -24.14 -12.56
N GLU A 14 -7.96 -24.08 -12.28
CA GLU A 14 -8.61 -22.84 -11.93
C GLU A 14 -7.95 -22.18 -10.72
N GLY A 15 -8.07 -20.87 -10.66
CA GLY A 15 -7.60 -20.14 -9.52
C GLY A 15 -7.92 -18.66 -9.64
N ILE A 16 -7.07 -17.86 -9.02
CA ILE A 16 -7.34 -16.43 -8.82
C ILE A 16 -7.41 -15.66 -10.15
N LYS A 17 -6.74 -16.16 -11.19
CA LYS A 17 -6.58 -15.49 -12.49
C LYS A 17 -7.00 -16.34 -13.69
N LEU A 18 -7.57 -17.52 -13.46
CA LEU A 18 -7.97 -18.44 -14.52
C LEU A 18 -9.29 -19.11 -14.14
N ASP A 19 -10.25 -19.02 -15.05
CA ASP A 19 -11.60 -19.56 -14.88
C ASP A 19 -12.03 -20.28 -16.17
N PHE A 20 -12.67 -21.43 -16.06
CA PHE A 20 -13.21 -22.17 -17.19
C PHE A 20 -14.74 -22.10 -17.18
N LYS A 21 -15.33 -21.86 -18.35
CA LYS A 21 -16.77 -21.89 -18.56
C LYS A 21 -17.08 -22.77 -19.75
N LEU A 22 -18.13 -23.58 -19.63
CA LEU A 22 -18.64 -24.33 -20.77
C LEU A 22 -19.27 -23.40 -21.81
N LYS A 23 -20.14 -22.50 -21.36
CA LYS A 23 -20.86 -21.51 -22.17
C LYS A 23 -21.13 -20.24 -21.35
N LEU A 24 -21.44 -19.14 -22.02
CA LEU A 24 -21.87 -17.89 -21.39
C LEU A 24 -23.35 -17.64 -21.66
N GLU A 25 -24.16 -17.52 -20.60
CA GLU A 25 -25.59 -17.26 -20.74
C GLU A 25 -25.87 -15.75 -20.83
N LEU A 26 -25.50 -15.13 -21.96
CA LEU A 26 -25.60 -13.68 -22.13
C LEU A 26 -27.01 -13.17 -22.46
N PHE A 27 -27.95 -14.08 -22.75
CA PHE A 27 -29.33 -13.75 -23.09
C PHE A 27 -30.17 -13.42 -21.85
N CYS A 28 -29.77 -13.91 -20.67
CA CYS A 28 -30.45 -13.66 -19.41
C CYS A 28 -29.68 -12.64 -18.55
N GLU A 29 -30.40 -11.89 -17.73
CA GLU A 29 -29.79 -10.94 -16.79
C GLU A 29 -28.91 -11.62 -15.74
N THR A 30 -29.25 -12.83 -15.33
CA THR A 30 -28.48 -13.63 -14.38
C THR A 30 -27.10 -13.96 -14.92
N GLY A 31 -26.99 -14.45 -16.15
CA GLY A 31 -25.68 -14.81 -16.74
C GLY A 31 -24.80 -13.59 -17.02
N LYS A 32 -25.38 -12.44 -17.38
CA LYS A 32 -24.64 -11.16 -17.47
C LYS A 32 -24.06 -10.75 -16.11
N LYS A 33 -24.84 -10.90 -15.02
CA LYS A 33 -24.39 -10.61 -13.65
C LYS A 33 -23.28 -11.56 -13.20
N GLU A 34 -23.40 -12.85 -13.50
CA GLU A 34 -22.34 -13.83 -13.17
C GLU A 34 -21.04 -13.52 -13.89
N LEU A 35 -21.09 -13.25 -15.20
CA LEU A 35 -19.90 -12.87 -15.96
C LEU A 35 -19.26 -11.59 -15.41
N THR A 36 -20.07 -10.58 -15.12
CA THR A 36 -19.60 -9.31 -14.54
C THR A 36 -18.93 -9.54 -13.19
N LYS A 37 -19.53 -10.36 -12.34
CA LYS A 37 -18.98 -10.75 -11.03
C LYS A 37 -17.62 -11.46 -11.18
N ASP A 38 -17.52 -12.42 -12.10
CA ASP A 38 -16.28 -13.18 -12.32
C ASP A 38 -15.16 -12.29 -12.88
N ILE A 39 -15.45 -11.46 -13.88
CA ILE A 39 -14.47 -10.50 -14.44
C ILE A 39 -14.02 -9.50 -13.38
N CYS A 40 -14.96 -8.93 -12.61
CA CYS A 40 -14.66 -8.00 -11.53
C CYS A 40 -13.76 -8.64 -10.46
N ALA A 41 -14.08 -9.85 -10.03
CA ALA A 41 -13.30 -10.57 -9.04
C ALA A 41 -11.87 -10.86 -9.51
N ILE A 42 -11.70 -11.30 -10.76
CA ILE A 42 -10.38 -11.58 -11.34
C ILE A 42 -9.57 -10.29 -11.51
N ALA A 43 -10.19 -9.20 -11.97
CA ALA A 43 -9.53 -7.90 -12.15
C ALA A 43 -9.00 -7.37 -10.81
N ASN A 44 -9.81 -7.44 -9.76
CA ASN A 44 -9.48 -6.97 -8.43
C ASN A 44 -8.44 -7.83 -7.69
N SER A 45 -8.26 -9.08 -8.09
CA SER A 45 -7.35 -9.98 -7.38
C SER A 45 -5.89 -9.67 -7.69
N SER A 46 -5.00 -10.06 -6.78
CA SER A 46 -3.55 -9.90 -6.94
C SER A 46 -3.00 -10.80 -8.06
N GLY A 47 -1.86 -10.39 -8.64
CA GLY A 47 -1.26 -11.01 -9.81
C GLY A 47 -1.60 -10.27 -11.10
N GLY A 48 -0.93 -10.64 -12.20
CA GLY A 48 -1.05 -9.95 -13.49
C GLY A 48 -2.35 -10.28 -14.25
N ARG A 49 -2.21 -10.48 -15.55
CA ARG A 49 -3.32 -10.72 -16.50
C ARG A 49 -4.12 -11.97 -16.15
N GLY A 50 -5.44 -11.81 -16.08
CA GLY A 50 -6.41 -12.89 -15.88
C GLY A 50 -7.03 -13.38 -17.19
N TYR A 51 -7.65 -14.56 -17.16
CA TYR A 51 -8.30 -15.18 -18.31
C TYR A 51 -9.57 -15.93 -17.91
N ILE A 52 -10.65 -15.75 -18.66
CA ILE A 52 -11.81 -16.64 -18.66
C ILE A 52 -11.82 -17.38 -20.00
N ILE A 53 -11.78 -18.72 -19.96
CA ILE A 53 -11.77 -19.57 -21.14
C ILE A 53 -13.13 -20.21 -21.30
N VAL A 54 -13.78 -19.96 -22.45
CA VAL A 54 -15.14 -20.40 -22.75
C VAL A 54 -15.12 -21.52 -23.81
N GLY A 55 -15.86 -22.60 -23.57
CA GLY A 55 -15.90 -23.80 -24.41
C GLY A 55 -15.10 -24.97 -23.84
N VAL A 56 -14.74 -24.91 -22.55
CA VAL A 56 -14.01 -25.96 -21.82
C VAL A 56 -14.80 -26.35 -20.58
N GLU A 57 -14.95 -27.65 -20.35
CA GLU A 57 -15.60 -28.16 -19.14
C GLU A 57 -14.62 -28.06 -17.95
N ASP A 58 -15.05 -27.43 -16.86
CA ASP A 58 -14.23 -27.13 -15.68
C ASP A 58 -13.52 -28.38 -15.10
N LYS A 59 -14.28 -29.41 -14.71
CA LYS A 59 -13.73 -30.59 -14.01
C LYS A 59 -12.88 -31.50 -14.88
N THR A 60 -13.29 -31.72 -16.13
CA THR A 60 -12.63 -32.69 -17.03
C THR A 60 -11.60 -32.02 -17.93
N LYS A 61 -11.64 -30.69 -18.05
CA LYS A 61 -10.85 -29.88 -18.99
C LYS A 61 -11.04 -30.30 -20.45
N ASN A 62 -12.16 -30.96 -20.74
CA ASN A 62 -12.52 -31.38 -22.08
C ASN A 62 -12.85 -30.16 -22.94
N ILE A 63 -12.19 -30.05 -24.08
CA ILE A 63 -12.45 -29.01 -25.06
C ILE A 63 -13.70 -29.42 -25.84
N ILE A 64 -14.81 -28.74 -25.56
CA ILE A 64 -16.11 -28.97 -26.21
C ILE A 64 -16.29 -28.01 -27.38
N GLY A 65 -15.85 -26.76 -27.21
CA GLY A 65 -16.02 -25.68 -28.18
C GLY A 65 -17.35 -24.93 -27.98
N ILE A 66 -17.41 -23.71 -28.49
CA ILE A 66 -18.60 -22.87 -28.49
C ILE A 66 -19.44 -23.22 -29.72
N GLN A 67 -20.72 -23.57 -29.50
CA GLN A 67 -21.69 -23.81 -30.57
C GLN A 67 -22.13 -22.50 -31.22
N GLU A 68 -22.60 -22.53 -32.47
CA GLU A 68 -23.04 -21.32 -33.19
C GLU A 68 -24.10 -20.50 -32.42
N ASN A 69 -25.03 -21.18 -31.76
CA ASN A 69 -26.09 -20.52 -30.97
C ASN A 69 -25.58 -19.88 -29.66
N ASP A 70 -24.42 -20.31 -29.16
CA ASP A 70 -23.79 -19.80 -27.93
C ASP A 70 -22.65 -18.81 -28.23
N MET A 71 -22.46 -18.46 -29.51
CA MET A 71 -21.46 -17.50 -29.93
C MET A 71 -21.78 -16.10 -29.40
N PHE A 72 -20.79 -15.49 -28.76
CA PHE A 72 -20.86 -14.10 -28.31
C PHE A 72 -19.95 -13.22 -29.16
N LYS A 73 -20.20 -11.91 -29.11
CA LYS A 73 -19.36 -10.90 -29.78
C LYS A 73 -18.52 -10.15 -28.76
N GLU A 74 -17.35 -9.68 -29.18
CA GLU A 74 -16.48 -8.86 -28.34
C GLU A 74 -17.22 -7.60 -27.82
N GLU A 75 -17.87 -6.87 -28.74
CA GLU A 75 -18.64 -5.66 -28.42
C GLU A 75 -19.69 -5.90 -27.33
N GLN A 76 -20.35 -7.05 -27.34
CA GLN A 76 -21.38 -7.40 -26.36
C GLN A 76 -20.76 -7.56 -24.96
N ILE A 77 -19.62 -8.23 -24.83
CA ILE A 77 -18.92 -8.39 -23.56
C ILE A 77 -18.41 -7.03 -23.07
N GLN A 78 -17.78 -6.25 -23.95
CA GLN A 78 -17.28 -4.91 -23.62
C GLN A 78 -18.40 -4.00 -23.12
N GLN A 79 -19.56 -4.01 -23.79
CA GLN A 79 -20.73 -3.23 -23.38
C GLN A 79 -21.26 -3.66 -22.01
N ILE A 80 -21.35 -4.97 -21.74
CA ILE A 80 -21.80 -5.48 -20.43
C ILE A 80 -20.87 -4.97 -19.31
N ILE A 81 -19.56 -5.10 -19.50
CA ILE A 81 -18.58 -4.75 -18.48
C ILE A 81 -18.48 -3.23 -18.29
N THR A 82 -18.49 -2.45 -19.37
CA THR A 82 -18.44 -0.99 -19.28
C THR A 82 -19.70 -0.41 -18.62
N THR A 83 -20.86 -1.04 -18.83
CA THR A 83 -22.13 -0.58 -18.25
C THR A 83 -22.24 -0.94 -16.76
N ARG A 84 -21.70 -2.10 -16.36
CA ARG A 84 -21.91 -2.67 -15.02
C ARG A 84 -20.73 -2.55 -14.07
N CYS A 85 -19.53 -2.25 -14.55
CA CYS A 85 -18.35 -2.07 -13.71
C CYS A 85 -17.92 -0.61 -13.65
N GLU A 86 -17.57 -0.15 -12.47
CA GLU A 86 -17.02 1.18 -12.21
C GLU A 86 -15.69 1.04 -11.44
N PRO A 87 -14.57 1.57 -11.95
CA PRO A 87 -14.38 2.04 -13.32
C PRO A 87 -14.48 0.90 -14.36
N PRO A 88 -14.54 1.20 -15.66
CA PRO A 88 -14.55 0.18 -16.71
C PRO A 88 -13.32 -0.72 -16.65
N ILE A 89 -13.52 -2.05 -16.69
CA ILE A 89 -12.43 -3.03 -16.64
C ILE A 89 -11.88 -3.24 -18.06
N PRO A 90 -10.57 -3.05 -18.30
CA PRO A 90 -9.99 -3.30 -19.61
C PRO A 90 -9.96 -4.81 -19.90
N ILE A 91 -10.65 -5.21 -20.96
CA ILE A 91 -10.73 -6.59 -21.43
C ILE A 91 -10.48 -6.70 -22.94
N GLU A 92 -10.07 -7.87 -23.40
CA GLU A 92 -9.95 -8.24 -24.82
C GLU A 92 -10.58 -9.61 -25.02
N VAL A 93 -11.38 -9.76 -26.07
CA VAL A 93 -12.07 -11.02 -26.38
C VAL A 93 -11.49 -11.61 -27.66
N ASP A 94 -10.80 -12.74 -27.51
CA ASP A 94 -10.25 -13.50 -28.61
C ASP A 94 -11.08 -14.76 -28.90
N PHE A 95 -11.08 -15.22 -30.15
CA PHE A 95 -11.54 -16.56 -30.53
C PHE A 95 -10.40 -17.35 -31.15
N VAL A 96 -10.13 -18.54 -30.61
CA VAL A 96 -9.03 -19.40 -31.05
C VAL A 96 -9.60 -20.78 -31.42
N GLU A 97 -9.19 -21.30 -32.57
CA GLU A 97 -9.59 -22.63 -33.01
C GLU A 97 -8.59 -23.70 -32.56
N ILE A 98 -9.07 -24.72 -31.85
CA ILE A 98 -8.27 -25.87 -31.42
C ILE A 98 -9.01 -27.15 -31.81
N LYS A 99 -8.37 -28.00 -32.63
CA LYS A 99 -8.95 -29.29 -33.08
C LYS A 99 -10.34 -29.12 -33.72
N ASN A 100 -10.51 -28.14 -34.61
CA ASN A 100 -11.77 -27.74 -35.24
C ASN A 100 -12.88 -27.32 -34.26
N LYS A 101 -12.51 -26.91 -33.04
CA LYS A 101 -13.43 -26.39 -32.02
C LYS A 101 -13.04 -24.96 -31.70
N LYS A 102 -14.00 -24.05 -31.80
CA LYS A 102 -13.80 -22.63 -31.49
C LYS A 102 -13.88 -22.40 -29.98
N ILE A 103 -12.85 -21.80 -29.40
CA ILE A 103 -12.77 -21.47 -27.98
C ILE A 103 -12.73 -19.94 -27.84
N GLY A 104 -13.53 -19.41 -26.92
CA GLY A 104 -13.53 -18.00 -26.57
C GLY A 104 -12.57 -17.73 -25.42
N VAL A 105 -11.80 -16.65 -25.50
CA VAL A 105 -10.87 -16.26 -24.44
C VAL A 105 -11.09 -14.80 -24.10
N ILE A 106 -11.55 -14.55 -22.88
CA ILE A 106 -11.66 -13.20 -22.34
C ILE A 106 -10.41 -12.92 -21.53
N SER A 107 -9.54 -12.08 -22.06
CA SER A 107 -8.36 -11.57 -21.38
C SER A 107 -8.74 -10.39 -20.49
N ILE A 108 -8.41 -10.45 -19.21
CA ILE A 108 -8.67 -9.39 -18.23
C ILE A 108 -7.34 -8.76 -17.87
N TYR A 109 -7.19 -7.48 -18.20
CA TYR A 109 -5.96 -6.74 -17.97
C TYR A 109 -5.92 -6.14 -16.56
N ASP A 110 -4.70 -5.90 -16.07
CA ASP A 110 -4.52 -5.07 -14.88
C ASP A 110 -4.60 -3.61 -15.31
N GLY A 111 -5.74 -2.97 -15.04
CA GLY A 111 -6.02 -1.61 -15.50
C GLY A 111 -5.54 -0.50 -14.58
N GLY A 112 -4.92 -0.82 -13.43
CA GLY A 112 -4.39 0.20 -12.51
C GLY A 112 -5.43 1.17 -11.95
N GLN A 113 -6.69 0.73 -11.88
CA GLN A 113 -7.81 1.49 -11.32
C GLN A 113 -8.63 0.66 -10.33
N LYS A 114 -7.99 -0.29 -9.65
CA LYS A 114 -8.65 -1.07 -8.59
C LYS A 114 -8.98 -0.13 -7.41
N PRO A 115 -9.98 -0.45 -6.58
CA PRO A 115 -10.91 -1.57 -6.71
C PRO A 115 -12.02 -1.27 -7.74
N TYR A 116 -12.34 -2.27 -8.55
CA TYR A 116 -13.49 -2.27 -9.47
C TYR A 116 -14.77 -2.68 -8.73
N GLN A 117 -15.83 -1.92 -8.92
CA GLN A 117 -17.15 -2.12 -8.31
C GLN A 117 -18.15 -2.64 -9.34
N VAL A 118 -19.02 -3.58 -8.95
CA VAL A 118 -20.21 -3.91 -9.75
C VAL A 118 -21.34 -2.96 -9.39
N ARG A 119 -21.82 -2.16 -10.35
CA ARG A 119 -22.84 -1.13 -10.18
C ARG A 119 -24.21 -1.69 -9.79
N ASP A 120 -24.56 -2.89 -10.26
CA ASP A 120 -25.87 -3.50 -10.02
C ASP A 120 -26.20 -3.66 -8.53
N ASN A 121 -25.19 -3.96 -7.69
CA ASN A 121 -25.37 -4.18 -6.25
C ASN A 121 -24.36 -3.43 -5.38
N GLY A 122 -23.49 -2.63 -5.98
CA GLY A 122 -22.43 -1.89 -5.29
C GLY A 122 -21.32 -2.77 -4.69
N ALA A 123 -21.28 -4.07 -5.00
CA ALA A 123 -20.32 -4.99 -4.40
C ALA A 123 -18.96 -4.92 -5.08
N PHE A 124 -17.91 -5.07 -4.28
CA PHE A 124 -16.54 -5.26 -4.73
C PHE A 124 -16.18 -6.73 -4.53
N TYR A 125 -15.87 -7.43 -5.62
CA TYR A 125 -15.56 -8.86 -5.57
C TYR A 125 -14.06 -9.13 -5.67
N ILE A 126 -13.60 -10.21 -5.03
CA ILE A 126 -12.22 -10.70 -5.07
C ILE A 126 -12.22 -12.23 -5.15
N ARG A 127 -11.23 -12.83 -5.83
CA ARG A 127 -11.07 -14.29 -5.89
C ARG A 127 -10.27 -14.81 -4.69
N ARG A 128 -10.73 -15.91 -4.11
CA ARG A 128 -10.05 -16.72 -3.09
C ARG A 128 -9.89 -18.13 -3.65
N GLY A 129 -8.72 -18.39 -4.24
CA GLY A 129 -8.53 -19.61 -5.05
C GLY A 129 -9.43 -19.55 -6.28
N SER A 130 -10.22 -20.59 -6.52
CA SER A 130 -11.23 -20.63 -7.59
C SER A 130 -12.58 -20.00 -7.21
N THR A 131 -12.79 -19.61 -5.95
CA THR A 131 -14.09 -19.05 -5.51
C THR A 131 -14.10 -17.52 -5.53
N THR A 132 -15.26 -16.92 -5.74
CA THR A 132 -15.47 -15.46 -5.70
C THR A 132 -16.15 -15.05 -4.39
N ASP A 133 -15.56 -14.10 -3.67
CA ASP A 133 -16.08 -13.54 -2.42
C ASP A 133 -16.21 -12.00 -2.50
N VAL A 134 -16.93 -11.40 -1.55
CA VAL A 134 -17.03 -9.94 -1.39
C VAL A 134 -15.83 -9.44 -0.57
N MET A 135 -15.24 -8.34 -1.00
CA MET A 135 -14.14 -7.70 -0.27
C MET A 135 -14.58 -7.20 1.10
N ARG A 136 -13.70 -7.36 2.07
CA ARG A 136 -13.78 -6.73 3.39
C ARG A 136 -13.29 -5.30 3.31
N LYS A 137 -13.69 -4.49 4.29
CA LYS A 137 -13.32 -3.07 4.40
C LYS A 137 -11.81 -2.84 4.31
N GLN A 138 -11.01 -3.68 4.96
CA GLN A 138 -9.55 -3.56 4.95
C GLN A 138 -8.96 -3.80 3.55
N GLU A 139 -9.50 -4.75 2.79
CA GLU A 139 -9.04 -5.07 1.43
C GLU A 139 -9.33 -3.90 0.46
N LEU A 140 -10.49 -3.24 0.63
CA LEU A 140 -10.83 -2.04 -0.13
C LEU A 140 -9.86 -0.89 0.12
N ILE A 141 -9.53 -0.64 1.39
CA ILE A 141 -8.63 0.46 1.76
C ILE A 141 -7.25 0.26 1.13
N VAL A 142 -6.71 -0.97 1.19
CA VAL A 142 -5.44 -1.31 0.54
C VAL A 142 -5.49 -1.04 -0.97
N LEU A 143 -6.54 -1.47 -1.67
CA LEU A 143 -6.65 -1.24 -3.12
C LEU A 143 -6.83 0.25 -3.48
N PHE A 144 -7.56 1.02 -2.68
CA PHE A 144 -7.68 2.46 -2.89
C PHE A 144 -6.36 3.20 -2.65
N GLU A 145 -5.56 2.77 -1.68
CA GLU A 145 -4.22 3.29 -1.43
C GLU A 145 -3.27 2.96 -2.60
N GLU A 146 -3.28 1.72 -3.09
CA GLU A 146 -2.44 1.28 -4.22
C GLU A 146 -2.68 2.10 -5.49
N ASN A 147 -3.93 2.52 -5.74
CA ASN A 147 -4.30 3.30 -6.93
C ASN A 147 -4.37 4.81 -6.67
N LEU A 148 -3.79 5.29 -5.56
CA LEU A 148 -3.75 6.71 -5.18
C LEU A 148 -5.15 7.38 -5.09
N SER A 149 -6.22 6.59 -5.02
CA SER A 149 -7.60 7.06 -4.93
C SER A 149 -8.01 7.38 -3.49
N LEU A 150 -7.23 6.91 -2.51
CA LEU A 150 -7.32 7.29 -1.11
C LEU A 150 -5.91 7.60 -0.60
N THR A 151 -5.69 8.85 -0.19
CA THR A 151 -4.46 9.28 0.50
C THR A 151 -4.80 9.35 1.98
N ILE A 152 -4.33 8.36 2.75
CA ILE A 152 -4.66 8.28 4.18
C ILE A 152 -4.25 9.55 4.93
N GLU A 153 -3.15 10.18 4.51
CA GLU A 153 -2.64 11.42 5.07
C GLU A 153 -3.67 12.54 5.02
N THR A 154 -4.50 12.58 3.98
CA THR A 154 -5.53 13.62 3.81
C THR A 154 -6.89 13.20 4.37
N CYS A 155 -7.02 11.98 4.90
CA CYS A 155 -8.28 11.55 5.51
C CYS A 155 -8.61 12.39 6.76
N PRO A 156 -9.84 12.89 6.90
CA PRO A 156 -10.23 13.71 8.03
C PRO A 156 -10.41 12.88 9.31
N LEU A 157 -9.87 13.37 10.42
CA LEU A 157 -10.19 12.86 11.75
C LEU A 157 -11.31 13.71 12.35
N ILE A 158 -12.56 13.29 12.15
CA ILE A 158 -13.78 14.07 12.44
C ILE A 158 -13.84 14.58 13.90
N LYS A 159 -13.27 13.82 14.85
CA LYS A 159 -13.24 14.17 16.28
C LYS A 159 -12.11 15.14 16.68
N SER A 160 -11.27 15.56 15.74
CA SER A 160 -10.15 16.48 16.01
C SER A 160 -10.56 17.95 15.99
N SER A 161 -9.65 18.82 16.44
CA SER A 161 -9.69 20.27 16.24
C SER A 161 -8.31 20.73 15.77
N ILE A 162 -8.27 21.77 14.94
CA ILE A 162 -7.02 22.40 14.49
C ILE A 162 -6.22 23.04 15.63
N ASP A 163 -6.82 23.25 16.79
CA ASP A 163 -6.15 23.83 17.97
C ASP A 163 -5.01 22.95 18.50
N ILE A 164 -5.01 21.65 18.16
CA ILE A 164 -3.93 20.74 18.53
C ILE A 164 -2.71 20.84 17.61
N LEU A 165 -2.82 21.60 16.50
CA LEU A 165 -1.71 21.81 15.59
C LEU A 165 -0.70 22.78 16.21
N ASN A 166 0.57 22.42 16.10
CA ASN A 166 1.69 23.30 16.38
C ASN A 166 1.81 24.32 15.23
N MET A 167 1.30 25.52 15.47
CA MET A 167 1.31 26.60 14.49
C MET A 167 2.72 27.08 14.11
N GLU A 168 3.74 26.86 14.93
CA GLU A 168 5.13 27.17 14.57
C GLU A 168 5.61 26.28 13.42
N LEU A 169 5.27 24.98 13.45
CA LEU A 169 5.58 24.05 12.36
C LEU A 169 4.78 24.40 11.10
N VAL A 170 3.50 24.77 11.25
CA VAL A 170 2.66 25.20 10.12
C VAL A 170 3.26 26.46 9.48
N ASN A 171 3.56 27.49 10.28
CA ASN A 171 4.19 28.73 9.82
C ASN A 171 5.51 28.43 9.11
N ARG A 172 6.39 27.61 9.72
CA ARG A 172 7.68 27.23 9.12
C ARG A 172 7.51 26.58 7.76
N TYR A 173 6.54 25.67 7.60
CA TYR A 173 6.27 25.02 6.33
C TYR A 173 5.87 26.02 5.23
N PHE A 174 4.97 26.95 5.51
CA PHE A 174 4.55 27.96 4.53
C PHE A 174 5.62 29.02 4.27
N SER A 175 6.37 29.45 5.29
CA SER A 175 7.48 30.39 5.11
C SER A 175 8.57 29.83 4.20
N LYS A 176 8.86 28.52 4.26
CA LYS A 176 9.79 27.85 3.31
C LYS A 176 9.29 27.87 1.87
N LYS A 177 8.00 28.12 1.65
CA LYS A 177 7.37 28.31 0.33
C LYS A 177 7.17 29.79 -0.03
N GLY A 178 7.69 30.71 0.78
CA GLY A 178 7.53 32.15 0.57
C GLY A 178 6.13 32.68 0.88
N ILE A 179 5.35 31.97 1.72
CA ILE A 179 4.00 32.35 2.10
C ILE A 179 3.97 32.66 3.61
N GLU A 180 3.47 33.83 3.97
CA GLU A 180 3.20 34.20 5.37
C GLU A 180 1.74 33.96 5.73
N ILE A 181 1.51 33.38 6.91
CA ILE A 181 0.16 33.06 7.39
C ILE A 181 -0.40 34.25 8.17
N ASN A 182 -1.64 34.61 7.87
CA ASN A 182 -2.45 35.57 8.60
C ASN A 182 -3.86 35.02 8.81
N GLU A 183 -4.70 35.70 9.60
CA GLU A 183 -6.03 35.20 9.94
C GLU A 183 -6.96 35.06 8.72
N GLU A 184 -6.78 35.87 7.67
CA GLU A 184 -7.59 35.82 6.46
C GLU A 184 -7.24 34.60 5.58
N ASN A 185 -5.96 34.27 5.46
CA ASN A 185 -5.48 33.22 4.56
C ASN A 185 -5.30 31.85 5.26
N LYS A 186 -5.18 31.81 6.59
CA LYS A 186 -4.90 30.60 7.38
C LYS A 186 -5.83 29.45 7.04
N ARG A 187 -7.13 29.74 6.96
CA ARG A 187 -8.15 28.73 6.65
C ARG A 187 -7.93 28.11 5.27
N PHE A 188 -7.74 28.95 4.25
CA PHE A 188 -7.48 28.51 2.88
C PHE A 188 -6.17 27.72 2.77
N LEU A 189 -5.11 28.18 3.43
CA LEU A 189 -3.80 27.53 3.42
C LEU A 189 -3.85 26.14 4.07
N LEU A 190 -4.50 25.99 5.23
CA LEU A 190 -4.63 24.70 5.90
C LEU A 190 -5.42 23.68 5.06
N LEU A 191 -6.50 24.12 4.39
CA LEU A 191 -7.30 23.28 3.49
C LEU A 191 -6.55 22.90 2.22
N SER A 192 -5.96 23.88 1.52
CA SER A 192 -5.24 23.66 0.26
C SER A 192 -3.98 22.80 0.43
N ALA A 193 -3.32 22.88 1.58
CA ALA A 193 -2.18 22.02 1.89
C ALA A 193 -2.58 20.61 2.37
N GLY A 194 -3.87 20.34 2.56
CA GLY A 194 -4.39 19.07 3.08
C GLY A 194 -4.02 18.81 4.56
N ILE A 195 -3.73 19.87 5.32
CA ILE A 195 -3.43 19.80 6.77
C ILE A 195 -4.75 19.74 7.58
N ALA A 196 -5.75 20.47 7.10
CA ALA A 196 -7.09 20.47 7.65
C ALA A 196 -8.12 20.08 6.59
N PHE A 197 -9.30 19.74 7.07
CA PHE A 197 -10.47 19.37 6.29
C PHE A 197 -11.68 20.13 6.82
N GLU A 198 -12.59 20.44 5.90
CA GLU A 198 -13.88 21.01 6.23
C GLU A 198 -14.98 20.13 5.65
N HIS A 199 -15.94 19.74 6.49
CA HIS A 199 -17.04 18.87 6.07
C HIS A 199 -18.06 19.58 5.17
N LYS A 200 -18.34 20.85 5.47
CA LYS A 200 -19.23 21.74 4.71
C LYS A 200 -18.77 23.16 4.93
N GLU A 201 -19.00 24.03 3.96
CA GLU A 201 -18.58 25.42 4.05
C GLU A 201 -19.07 26.11 5.34
N GLY A 202 -18.14 26.74 6.06
CA GLY A 202 -18.39 27.40 7.34
C GLY A 202 -18.37 26.47 8.56
N ALA A 203 -18.11 25.16 8.39
CA ALA A 203 -17.96 24.24 9.51
C ALA A 203 -16.60 24.41 10.21
N PRO A 204 -16.50 24.08 11.52
CA PRO A 204 -15.23 24.06 12.21
C PRO A 204 -14.23 23.12 11.52
N LEU A 205 -13.02 23.63 11.28
CA LEU A 205 -11.95 22.86 10.66
C LEU A 205 -11.57 21.66 11.53
N LYS A 206 -11.36 20.53 10.85
CA LYS A 206 -10.87 19.27 11.43
C LYS A 206 -9.48 19.00 10.89
N CYS A 207 -8.64 18.31 11.65
CA CYS A 207 -7.34 17.91 11.16
C CYS A 207 -7.48 16.70 10.22
N THR A 208 -6.59 16.63 9.24
CA THR A 208 -6.32 15.38 8.52
C THR A 208 -5.37 14.50 9.33
N TYR A 209 -5.30 13.22 9.01
CA TYR A 209 -4.41 12.27 9.67
C TYR A 209 -2.94 12.71 9.55
N GLY A 210 -2.50 13.06 8.35
CA GLY A 210 -1.16 13.60 8.06
C GLY A 210 -0.92 14.96 8.70
N GLY A 211 -1.94 15.81 8.77
CA GLY A 211 -1.91 17.06 9.51
C GLY A 211 -1.49 16.84 10.97
N LEU A 212 -2.06 15.84 11.64
CA LEU A 212 -1.68 15.49 13.01
C LEU A 212 -0.30 14.83 13.11
N LEU A 213 0.05 13.93 12.20
CA LEU A 213 1.37 13.28 12.22
C LEU A 213 2.52 14.29 12.11
N VAL A 214 2.40 15.26 11.21
CA VAL A 214 3.49 16.20 10.88
C VAL A 214 3.44 17.46 11.74
N PHE A 215 2.25 18.00 11.99
CA PHE A 215 2.08 19.32 12.58
C PHE A 215 1.49 19.28 13.99
N SER A 216 1.48 18.15 14.71
CA SER A 216 1.04 18.10 16.09
C SER A 216 1.97 17.28 16.98
N ASP A 217 2.40 17.88 18.08
CA ASP A 217 3.23 17.22 19.10
C ASP A 217 2.43 16.29 20.02
N LYS A 218 1.11 16.52 20.12
CA LYS A 218 0.19 15.76 20.97
C LYS A 218 -0.73 14.86 20.16
N ASN A 219 -0.27 14.41 18.99
CA ASN A 219 -1.08 13.60 18.08
C ASN A 219 -1.52 12.26 18.68
N TYR A 220 -0.86 11.76 19.72
CA TYR A 220 -1.22 10.53 20.45
C TYR A 220 -2.64 10.56 21.04
N ILE A 221 -3.25 11.74 21.21
CA ILE A 221 -4.65 11.90 21.63
C ILE A 221 -5.61 11.31 20.58
N TYR A 222 -5.31 11.47 19.29
CA TYR A 222 -6.14 11.01 18.18
C TYR A 222 -5.56 9.79 17.46
N ILE A 223 -4.23 9.63 17.51
CA ILE A 223 -3.46 8.61 16.82
C ILE A 223 -2.57 7.91 17.87
N PRO A 224 -3.15 7.12 18.80
CA PRO A 224 -2.40 6.54 19.92
C PRO A 224 -1.30 5.59 19.45
N ASN A 225 -1.44 4.98 18.27
CA ASN A 225 -0.45 4.09 17.67
C ASN A 225 0.73 4.83 17.01
N ASN A 226 0.72 6.17 16.92
CA ASN A 226 1.87 6.93 16.44
C ASN A 226 2.94 7.02 17.53
N MET A 227 3.77 5.97 17.62
CA MET A 227 4.87 5.92 18.57
C MET A 227 6.03 5.05 18.05
N ILE A 228 7.22 5.32 18.58
CA ILE A 228 8.38 4.42 18.50
C ILE A 228 8.57 3.82 19.90
N LYS A 229 8.52 2.50 19.97
CA LYS A 229 8.77 1.74 21.19
C LYS A 229 10.17 1.17 21.17
N ILE A 230 11.01 1.60 22.11
CA ILE A 230 12.38 1.11 22.26
C ILE A 230 12.43 0.15 23.45
N ILE A 231 12.91 -1.06 23.22
CA ILE A 231 13.09 -2.11 24.24
C ILE A 231 14.59 -2.36 24.39
N ASN A 232 15.16 -1.87 25.49
CA ASN A 232 16.56 -2.09 25.85
C ASN A 232 16.71 -3.36 26.69
N LYS A 233 17.27 -4.43 26.11
CA LYS A 233 17.49 -5.73 26.78
C LYS A 233 18.92 -5.92 27.31
N LEU A 234 19.75 -4.87 27.35
CA LEU A 234 21.17 -5.01 27.72
C LEU A 234 21.38 -5.28 29.22
N GLU A 235 20.57 -4.66 30.09
CA GLU A 235 20.85 -4.59 31.54
C GLU A 235 19.83 -5.27 32.48
N LYS A 236 18.60 -5.61 32.02
CA LYS A 236 17.56 -6.19 32.90
C LYS A 236 16.89 -7.42 32.28
N ASN A 237 16.57 -8.42 33.11
CA ASN A 237 15.84 -9.65 32.72
C ASN A 237 14.51 -9.38 31.98
N ASN A 238 13.87 -8.22 32.22
CA ASN A 238 12.61 -7.82 31.56
C ASN A 238 12.77 -6.70 30.50
N GLY A 239 13.98 -6.15 30.33
CA GLY A 239 14.26 -5.00 29.46
C GLY A 239 13.66 -3.67 29.95
N GLU A 240 14.34 -2.55 29.66
CA GLU A 240 13.82 -1.20 29.90
C GLU A 240 13.02 -0.72 28.68
N LEU A 241 11.81 -0.21 28.92
CA LEU A 241 10.87 0.22 27.89
C LEU A 241 10.84 1.75 27.79
N HIS A 242 11.11 2.29 26.60
CA HIS A 242 10.98 3.71 26.30
C HIS A 242 9.95 3.91 25.19
N ILE A 243 9.02 4.84 25.39
CA ILE A 243 7.99 5.19 24.40
C ILE A 243 8.26 6.61 23.94
N ILE A 244 8.36 6.78 22.62
CA ILE A 244 8.58 8.08 21.99
C ILE A 244 7.35 8.42 21.16
N GLN A 245 6.74 9.56 21.48
CA GLN A 245 5.58 10.14 20.82
C GLN A 245 5.89 11.59 20.46
N GLY A 246 5.17 12.12 19.47
CA GLY A 246 5.38 13.48 18.98
C GLY A 246 5.06 13.59 17.50
N ASN A 247 5.37 14.74 16.92
CA ASN A 247 5.40 14.87 15.47
C ASN A 247 6.50 13.98 14.87
N LEU A 248 6.38 13.59 13.59
CA LEU A 248 7.29 12.63 12.98
C LEU A 248 8.78 13.03 13.03
N LEU A 249 9.12 14.33 12.93
CA LEU A 249 10.50 14.79 13.00
C LEU A 249 11.06 14.68 14.41
N SER A 250 10.31 15.16 15.41
CA SER A 250 10.71 15.04 16.81
C SER A 250 10.80 13.59 17.26
N MET A 251 9.95 12.70 16.76
CA MET A 251 10.07 11.26 17.03
C MET A 251 11.41 10.69 16.54
N ILE A 252 11.88 11.10 15.35
CA ILE A 252 13.20 10.67 14.84
C ILE A 252 14.32 11.24 15.71
N ASP A 253 14.23 12.52 16.07
CA ASP A 253 15.24 13.21 16.88
C ASP A 253 15.36 12.61 18.29
N ASN A 254 14.23 12.45 18.98
CA ASN A 254 14.16 11.86 20.31
C ASN A 254 14.61 10.40 20.30
N ALA A 255 14.31 9.63 19.25
CA ALA A 255 14.77 8.25 19.12
C ALA A 255 16.28 8.17 18.88
N GLU A 256 16.83 9.08 18.08
CA GLU A 256 18.26 9.19 17.88
C GLU A 256 18.98 9.50 19.19
N GLU A 257 18.51 10.50 19.95
CA GLU A 257 19.07 10.87 21.25
C GLU A 257 19.01 9.70 22.23
N LYS A 258 17.85 9.05 22.35
CA LYS A 258 17.69 7.95 23.28
C LYS A 258 18.58 6.76 22.95
N ILE A 259 18.79 6.47 21.66
CA ILE A 259 19.67 5.37 21.26
C ILE A 259 21.15 5.73 21.45
N LYS A 260 21.55 7.00 21.32
CA LYS A 260 22.92 7.44 21.65
C LYS A 260 23.24 7.28 23.13
N GLU A 261 22.26 7.41 24.02
CA GLU A 261 22.43 7.15 25.45
C GLU A 261 22.63 5.65 25.74
N ILE A 262 21.95 4.78 25.00
CA ILE A 262 21.96 3.33 25.23
C ILE A 262 23.17 2.65 24.59
N LEU A 263 23.57 3.09 23.39
CA LEU A 263 24.61 2.43 22.60
C LEU A 263 26.00 3.02 22.83
N PRO A 264 27.06 2.21 22.65
CA PRO A 264 28.43 2.71 22.77
C PRO A 264 28.75 3.72 21.65
N LYS A 265 29.62 4.69 21.97
CA LYS A 265 29.97 5.80 21.05
C LYS A 265 30.54 5.36 19.69
N ASN A 266 31.11 4.16 19.62
CA ASN A 266 31.69 3.59 18.40
C ASN A 266 30.66 2.93 17.46
N TYR A 267 29.39 2.82 17.90
CA TYR A 267 28.34 2.21 17.10
C TYR A 267 27.96 3.12 15.92
N PRO A 268 27.82 2.59 14.67
CA PRO A 268 27.44 3.36 13.49
C PRO A 268 26.03 3.97 13.58
N MET A 269 25.92 5.10 14.27
CA MET A 269 24.65 5.81 14.44
C MET A 269 24.02 6.23 13.12
N GLN A 270 24.82 6.47 12.08
CA GLN A 270 24.31 6.79 10.75
C GLN A 270 23.37 5.70 10.20
N ALA A 271 23.66 4.42 10.44
CA ALA A 271 22.80 3.33 10.00
C ALA A 271 21.52 3.22 10.82
N ILE A 272 21.58 3.51 12.12
CA ILE A 272 20.42 3.54 13.01
C ILE A 272 19.47 4.65 12.58
N ILE A 273 19.99 5.87 12.42
CA ILE A 273 19.20 7.05 12.02
C ILE A 273 18.56 6.81 10.67
N GLU A 274 19.30 6.24 9.71
CA GLU A 274 18.77 5.91 8.39
C GLU A 274 17.65 4.85 8.47
N ALA A 275 17.81 3.83 9.32
CA ALA A 275 16.80 2.80 9.50
C ALA A 275 15.53 3.33 10.20
N ILE A 276 15.67 4.18 11.23
CA ILE A 276 14.53 4.82 11.93
C ILE A 276 13.80 5.77 11.00
N LYS A 277 14.54 6.61 10.27
CA LYS A 277 13.96 7.51 9.26
C LYS A 277 13.13 6.75 8.24
N ASN A 278 13.66 5.64 7.71
CA ASN A 278 12.94 4.80 6.76
C ASN A 278 11.74 4.10 7.40
N ALA A 279 11.86 3.66 8.66
CA ALA A 279 10.76 3.10 9.41
C ALA A 279 9.62 4.10 9.58
N VAL A 280 9.91 5.36 9.92
CA VAL A 280 8.91 6.44 10.06
C VAL A 280 8.29 6.84 8.72
N LEU A 281 9.12 7.02 7.68
CA LEU A 281 8.65 7.51 6.39
C LEU A 281 7.77 6.49 5.65
N TYR A 282 8.18 5.23 5.64
CA TYR A 282 7.52 4.17 4.88
C TYR A 282 6.57 3.31 5.72
N ARG A 283 6.29 3.71 6.97
CA ARG A 283 5.28 3.06 7.81
C ARG A 283 3.93 3.08 7.11
N GLU A 284 3.25 1.96 7.12
CA GLU A 284 1.83 1.91 6.75
C GLU A 284 0.98 2.42 7.91
N TYR A 285 0.59 3.69 7.82
CA TYR A 285 -0.10 4.36 8.92
C TYR A 285 -1.52 3.86 9.18
N PHE A 286 -2.13 3.19 8.21
CA PHE A 286 -3.43 2.54 8.36
C PHE A 286 -3.39 1.30 9.27
N ASP A 287 -2.23 0.66 9.48
CA ASP A 287 -2.11 -0.46 10.42
C ASP A 287 -2.19 0.08 11.87
N LEU A 288 -3.42 0.23 12.36
CA LEU A 288 -3.72 0.85 13.66
C LEU A 288 -3.27 0.00 14.85
N ASN A 289 -3.04 -1.29 14.64
CA ASN A 289 -2.72 -2.25 15.71
C ASN A 289 -1.22 -2.45 15.91
N LYS A 290 -0.37 -1.79 15.11
CA LYS A 290 1.08 -1.93 15.19
C LYS A 290 1.77 -0.59 15.30
N ILE A 291 2.97 -0.64 15.88
CA ILE A 291 3.82 0.51 16.13
C ILE A 291 5.22 0.22 15.60
N ILE A 292 6.07 1.24 15.50
CA ILE A 292 7.48 1.03 15.20
C ILE A 292 8.14 0.49 16.47
N GLU A 293 8.84 -0.64 16.36
CA GLU A 293 9.53 -1.26 17.49
C GLU A 293 11.03 -1.34 17.24
N ILE A 294 11.82 -0.90 18.21
CA ILE A 294 13.28 -0.98 18.21
C ILE A 294 13.68 -1.87 19.38
N ILE A 295 14.24 -3.04 19.08
CA ILE A 295 14.72 -3.98 20.10
C ILE A 295 16.24 -3.94 20.09
N ILE A 296 16.83 -3.54 21.22
CA ILE A 296 18.27 -3.50 21.43
C ILE A 296 18.65 -4.69 22.30
N ASP A 297 19.45 -5.59 21.76
CA ASP A 297 19.93 -6.81 22.40
C ASP A 297 21.46 -6.90 22.25
N ARG A 298 22.13 -7.71 23.07
CA ARG A 298 23.59 -7.88 23.05
C ARG A 298 24.10 -8.38 21.71
N ASN A 299 23.29 -9.15 20.98
CA ASN A 299 23.68 -9.76 19.72
C ASN A 299 23.27 -8.96 18.47
N LYS A 300 22.24 -8.12 18.59
CA LYS A 300 21.61 -7.46 17.44
C LYS A 300 20.72 -6.30 17.86
N ILE A 301 20.52 -5.37 16.94
CA ILE A 301 19.48 -4.35 17.02
C ILE A 301 18.47 -4.62 15.91
N ILE A 302 17.18 -4.70 16.27
CA ILE A 302 16.08 -4.93 15.34
C ILE A 302 15.22 -3.67 15.29
N ILE A 303 15.04 -3.10 14.10
CA ILE A 303 14.10 -2.00 13.86
C ILE A 303 12.98 -2.56 12.99
N SER A 304 11.77 -2.63 13.52
CA SER A 304 10.58 -3.17 12.86
C SER A 304 9.60 -2.04 12.56
N SER A 305 9.17 -1.92 11.31
CA SER A 305 8.12 -0.99 10.90
C SER A 305 6.90 -1.74 10.35
N PRO A 306 5.66 -1.31 10.70
CA PRO A 306 4.44 -1.84 10.08
C PRO A 306 4.43 -1.61 8.56
N GLY A 307 3.97 -2.63 7.84
CA GLY A 307 3.87 -2.60 6.38
C GLY A 307 4.96 -3.38 5.67
N GLU A 308 4.69 -3.73 4.42
CA GLU A 308 5.58 -4.55 3.60
C GLU A 308 6.47 -3.69 2.69
N PHE A 309 7.66 -4.18 2.38
CA PHE A 309 8.44 -3.61 1.29
C PHE A 309 7.88 -4.13 -0.05
N ILE A 310 7.20 -3.25 -0.80
CA ILE A 310 6.77 -3.56 -2.17
C ILE A 310 7.94 -3.26 -3.10
N ASP A 311 8.58 -4.30 -3.62
CA ASP A 311 9.52 -4.18 -4.73
C ASP A 311 8.73 -4.33 -6.04
N GLU A 312 8.58 -3.27 -6.82
CA GLU A 312 8.05 -3.35 -8.19
C GLU A 312 9.11 -3.90 -9.16
N ASN A 313 9.69 -5.07 -8.86
CA ASN A 313 10.44 -5.84 -9.85
C ASN A 313 9.53 -6.89 -10.47
N VAL A 314 8.56 -6.46 -11.28
CA VAL A 314 7.81 -7.39 -12.13
C VAL A 314 8.48 -7.57 -13.51
N LYS A 315 9.27 -6.63 -14.04
CA LYS A 315 9.92 -6.77 -15.37
C LYS A 315 11.21 -5.96 -15.60
N GLY A 316 12.14 -5.93 -14.66
CA GLY A 316 13.53 -5.47 -14.95
C GLY A 316 13.70 -4.01 -15.42
N GLN A 317 12.65 -3.19 -15.39
CA GLN A 317 12.78 -1.74 -15.45
C GLN A 317 12.74 -1.24 -14.01
N ARG A 318 13.81 -0.55 -13.58
CA ARG A 318 13.81 0.21 -12.33
C ARG A 318 12.81 1.35 -12.47
N THR A 319 11.53 1.09 -12.20
CA THR A 319 10.59 2.16 -11.92
C THR A 319 10.94 2.72 -10.54
N ASN A 320 11.12 4.04 -10.48
CA ASN A 320 11.48 4.75 -9.26
C ASN A 320 10.52 4.37 -8.14
N TYR A 321 11.07 4.11 -6.94
CA TYR A 321 10.36 3.97 -5.66
C TYR A 321 8.98 4.62 -5.73
N ASN A 322 7.91 3.80 -5.75
CA ASN A 322 6.57 4.30 -5.52
C ASN A 322 6.60 4.85 -4.08
N LYS A 323 6.77 6.16 -3.94
CA LYS A 323 6.97 6.81 -2.64
C LYS A 323 5.65 6.69 -1.90
N ARG A 324 5.47 5.63 -1.11
CA ARG A 324 4.39 5.60 -0.12
C ARG A 324 4.46 6.85 0.74
N ASN A 325 3.30 7.32 1.19
CA ASN A 325 3.16 8.52 1.99
C ASN A 325 3.71 9.79 1.30
N ILE A 326 3.39 10.02 0.01
CA ILE A 326 3.91 11.18 -0.78
C ILE A 326 3.64 12.49 -0.05
N TRP A 327 2.43 12.62 0.52
CA TRP A 327 2.03 13.83 1.21
C TRP A 327 2.91 14.07 2.45
N LEU A 328 3.17 13.03 3.27
CA LEU A 328 4.11 13.14 4.41
C LEU A 328 5.50 13.52 3.92
N TYR A 329 5.99 12.82 2.89
CA TYR A 329 7.34 13.00 2.38
C TYR A 329 7.61 14.45 1.95
N GLU A 330 6.66 15.06 1.25
CA GLU A 330 6.78 16.45 0.81
C GLU A 330 6.86 17.43 1.99
N LYS A 331 5.99 17.28 3.00
CA LYS A 331 6.01 18.13 4.19
C LYS A 331 7.28 17.94 5.02
N LEU A 332 7.72 16.70 5.19
CA LEU A 332 8.92 16.38 5.96
C LEU A 332 10.19 16.94 5.30
N ILE A 333 10.33 16.88 3.98
CA ILE A 333 11.49 17.51 3.30
C ILE A 333 11.49 19.03 3.54
N SER A 334 10.34 19.69 3.43
CA SER A 334 10.26 21.14 3.63
C SER A 334 10.62 21.56 5.05
N LEU A 335 10.27 20.74 6.05
CA LEU A 335 10.49 21.02 7.47
C LEU A 335 11.84 20.53 8.01
N ASP A 336 12.47 19.54 7.38
CA ASP A 336 13.66 18.89 7.91
C ASP A 336 14.95 19.68 7.64
N GLU A 337 15.37 20.45 8.64
CA GLU A 337 16.61 21.25 8.61
C GLU A 337 17.87 20.37 8.54
N LYS A 338 17.81 19.14 9.07
CA LYS A 338 18.92 18.18 9.04
C LYS A 338 19.10 17.51 7.67
N ARG A 339 18.23 17.80 6.68
CA ARG A 339 18.32 17.30 5.30
C ARG A 339 18.39 15.76 5.18
N ARG A 340 17.82 15.04 6.15
CA ARG A 340 17.80 13.57 6.25
C ARG A 340 17.07 12.92 5.08
N PHE A 341 16.09 13.60 4.49
CA PHE A 341 15.25 13.09 3.41
C PHE A 341 15.77 13.37 1.99
N LEU A 342 16.79 14.21 1.80
CA LEU A 342 17.27 14.61 0.45
C LEU A 342 17.93 13.46 -0.35
N ASN A 343 18.48 12.45 0.32
CA ASN A 343 19.23 11.35 -0.30
C ASN A 343 18.37 10.08 -0.56
N SER A 344 17.12 10.25 -0.99
CA SER A 344 16.18 9.14 -1.22
C SER A 344 16.76 8.11 -2.20
N GLY A 345 16.63 6.82 -1.88
CA GLY A 345 17.11 5.71 -2.70
C GLY A 345 18.53 5.20 -2.38
N ARG A 346 19.31 5.89 -1.53
CA ARG A 346 20.60 5.38 -1.04
C ARG A 346 20.55 4.78 0.37
N GLY A 347 19.39 4.78 1.02
CA GLY A 347 19.24 4.37 2.43
C GLY A 347 19.76 2.97 2.74
N PHE A 348 19.37 1.95 1.96
CA PHE A 348 19.89 0.59 2.14
C PHE A 348 21.41 0.51 1.94
N THR A 349 21.95 1.27 1.00
CA THR A 349 23.39 1.33 0.74
C THR A 349 24.13 2.00 1.91
N ILE A 350 23.60 3.09 2.46
CA ILE A 350 24.16 3.78 3.64
C ILE A 350 24.20 2.82 4.83
N ILE A 351 23.09 2.11 5.11
CA ILE A 351 23.02 1.15 6.22
C ILE A 351 24.05 0.02 6.02
N LYS A 352 24.10 -0.59 4.82
CA LYS A 352 25.07 -1.67 4.53
C LYS A 352 26.52 -1.19 4.63
N ASN A 353 26.83 -0.02 4.08
CA ASN A 353 28.19 0.51 4.07
C ASN A 353 28.68 0.86 5.48
N SER A 354 27.80 1.32 6.36
CA SER A 354 28.13 1.63 7.76
C SER A 354 28.63 0.42 8.56
N PHE A 355 28.28 -0.79 8.14
CA PHE A 355 28.68 -2.05 8.77
C PHE A 355 29.67 -2.87 7.92
N LYS A 356 30.19 -2.31 6.82
CA LYS A 356 31.18 -3.00 5.98
C LYS A 356 32.42 -3.35 6.82
N GLY A 357 32.74 -4.64 6.91
CA GLY A 357 33.84 -5.14 7.74
C GLY A 357 33.55 -5.26 9.24
N LYS A 358 32.36 -4.84 9.72
CA LYS A 358 31.95 -4.93 11.13
C LYS A 358 30.91 -6.02 11.40
N GLY A 359 30.08 -6.34 10.39
CA GLY A 359 29.08 -7.40 10.49
C GLY A 359 28.08 -7.38 9.34
N ARG A 360 27.20 -8.39 9.30
CA ARG A 360 26.18 -8.51 8.23
C ARG A 360 24.86 -7.88 8.66
N VAL A 361 24.43 -6.85 7.92
CA VAL A 361 23.06 -6.30 8.02
C VAL A 361 22.08 -7.22 7.28
N LYS A 362 20.90 -7.46 7.87
CA LYS A 362 19.79 -8.18 7.23
C LYS A 362 18.57 -7.29 7.10
N PHE A 363 17.88 -7.43 5.97
CA PHE A 363 16.58 -6.80 5.70
C PHE A 363 15.57 -7.94 5.52
N ILE A 364 14.50 -7.94 6.32
CA ILE A 364 13.48 -8.99 6.29
C ILE A 364 12.15 -8.33 5.96
N ASN A 365 11.58 -8.70 4.82
CA ASN A 365 10.23 -8.34 4.43
C ASN A 365 9.29 -9.50 4.77
N SER A 366 8.45 -9.35 5.79
CA SER A 366 7.59 -10.40 6.31
C SER A 366 6.14 -10.14 5.93
N ARG A 367 5.64 -10.85 4.91
CA ARG A 367 4.23 -10.74 4.50
C ARG A 367 3.26 -11.28 5.54
N ALA A 368 3.62 -12.42 6.16
CA ALA A 368 2.79 -13.04 7.19
C ALA A 368 2.61 -12.15 8.42
N GLU A 369 3.65 -11.42 8.82
CA GLU A 369 3.59 -10.49 9.95
C GLU A 369 3.23 -9.06 9.53
N HIS A 370 3.07 -8.81 8.22
CA HIS A 370 2.84 -7.48 7.63
C HIS A 370 3.79 -6.43 8.22
N SER A 371 5.10 -6.69 8.09
CA SER A 371 6.16 -5.85 8.65
C SER A 371 7.46 -5.94 7.87
N PHE A 372 8.23 -4.85 7.93
CA PHE A 372 9.59 -4.78 7.41
C PHE A 372 10.57 -4.58 8.56
N LYS A 373 11.60 -5.43 8.62
CA LYS A 373 12.58 -5.44 9.72
C LYS A 373 14.00 -5.19 9.19
N VAL A 374 14.70 -4.25 9.80
CA VAL A 374 16.14 -4.04 9.64
C VAL A 374 16.83 -4.64 10.85
N ILE A 375 17.71 -5.62 10.62
CA ILE A 375 18.51 -6.25 11.67
C ILE A 375 19.97 -5.83 11.50
N LEU A 376 20.46 -5.10 12.48
CA LEU A 376 21.83 -4.62 12.58
C LEU A 376 22.63 -5.53 13.52
N PRO A 377 23.88 -5.87 13.17
CA PRO A 377 24.72 -6.71 14.02
C PRO A 377 25.16 -5.95 15.28
N SER A 378 25.40 -6.68 16.37
CA SER A 378 26.08 -6.11 17.53
C SER A 378 27.51 -5.68 17.20
N ILE A 379 27.99 -4.72 17.98
CA ILE A 379 29.38 -4.28 18.00
C ILE A 379 29.91 -4.54 19.41
N GLU A 380 29.94 -5.80 19.81
CA GLU A 380 31.02 -6.25 20.68
C GLU A 380 32.27 -6.26 19.80
N ILE A 381 33.04 -5.17 19.85
CA ILE A 381 34.41 -5.20 19.35
C ILE A 381 35.11 -6.21 20.25
N LYS A 382 35.56 -7.32 19.67
CA LYS A 382 36.47 -8.26 20.31
C LYS A 382 37.64 -7.55 20.96
#